data_AF-A0AAJ1UEL6-F1
#
_entry.id   AF-A0AAJ1UEL6-F1
#
_cell.length_a   1.000
_cell.length_b   1.000
_cell.length_c   1.000
_cell.angle_alpha   90.00
_cell.angle_beta   90.00
_cell.angle_gamma   90.00
#
_symmetry.space_group_name_H-M   'P 1'
#
loop_
_entity.id
_entity.type
_entity.pdbx_description
1 polymer ?
#
loop_
_entity_poly.entity_id
_entity_poly.type
_entity_poly.pdbx_seq_one_letter_code
_entity_poly.pdbx_strand_id
1 'polypeptide(L)'
;LNMFGVTVPYIHQGGTIGIIISAVVIVVAALNLLLDFDLIENGVRSQAPKYMEWYTAMGLMLTLVWLYLEILRFVSYFTKND
;
A
#
# COMPACT_ATOMS: atom_id res chain seq x y z
N LEU A 1 10.12 12.89 37.10
CA LEU A 1 11.56 13.23 36.91
C LEU A 1 11.85 13.27 35.41
N ASN A 2 11.34 14.28 34.68
CA ASN A 2 12.18 15.33 34.08
C ASN A 2 13.62 15.32 34.58
N MET A 3 14.57 14.96 33.73
CA MET A 3 15.99 15.12 34.08
C MET A 3 16.78 16.06 33.18
N PHE A 4 16.36 16.37 31.94
CA PHE A 4 17.00 17.45 31.18
C PHE A 4 15.98 18.06 30.21
N GLY A 5 15.77 19.38 30.30
CA GLY A 5 14.73 20.18 29.65
C GLY A 5 14.81 20.28 28.13
N VAL A 6 15.08 19.18 27.44
CA VAL A 6 14.86 19.01 26.01
C VAL A 6 13.69 18.04 25.86
N THR A 7 12.47 18.55 26.02
CA THR A 7 11.32 17.93 25.37
C THR A 7 11.61 17.99 23.88
N VAL A 8 12.11 16.91 23.28
CA VAL A 8 12.23 16.78 21.83
C VAL A 8 10.81 16.93 21.27
N PRO A 9 10.43 18.07 20.67
CA PRO A 9 9.05 18.35 20.28
C PRO A 9 8.68 17.66 18.96
N TYR A 10 9.49 16.72 18.50
CA TYR A 10 9.33 16.06 17.20
C TYR A 10 8.76 14.66 17.28
N ILE A 11 8.69 14.05 18.48
CA ILE A 11 8.21 12.66 18.64
C ILE A 11 6.70 12.54 18.86
N HIS A 12 5.96 13.65 18.99
CA HIS A 12 4.50 13.67 18.84
C HIS A 12 4.04 13.98 17.39
N GLN A 13 4.98 14.14 16.44
CA GLN A 13 4.68 14.46 15.03
C GLN A 13 4.55 13.23 14.12
N GLY A 14 4.41 12.03 14.69
CA GLY A 14 4.15 10.80 13.94
C GLY A 14 2.73 10.69 13.37
N GLY A 15 1.81 11.60 13.73
CA GLY A 15 0.40 11.55 13.31
C GLY A 15 0.15 12.00 11.87
N THR A 16 0.58 13.21 11.49
CA THR A 16 0.16 13.81 10.21
C THR A 16 1.03 13.38 9.02
N ILE A 17 2.35 13.30 9.20
CA ILE A 17 3.28 12.91 8.13
C ILE A 17 3.08 11.44 7.75
N GLY A 18 2.83 10.57 8.74
CA GLY A 18 2.51 9.16 8.51
C GLY A 18 1.26 8.96 7.66
N ILE A 19 0.19 9.73 7.93
CA ILE A 19 -1.06 9.68 7.15
C ILE A 19 -0.83 10.09 5.70
N ILE A 20 -0.13 11.21 5.46
CA ILE A 20 0.13 11.70 4.09
C ILE A 20 0.97 10.71 3.31
N ILE A 21 2.03 10.16 3.91
CA ILE A 21 2.89 9.17 3.26
C ILE A 21 2.09 7.90 2.95
N SER A 22 1.29 7.39 3.89
CA SER A 22 0.43 6.21 3.66
C SER A 22 -0.59 6.46 2.54
N ALA A 23 -1.19 7.65 2.46
CA ALA A 23 -2.11 8.00 1.37
C ALA A 23 -1.42 7.93 -0.01
N VAL A 24 -0.23 8.53 -0.12
CA VAL A 24 0.55 8.51 -1.37
C VAL A 24 0.93 7.09 -1.76
N VAL A 25 1.38 6.28 -0.80
CA VAL A 25 1.74 4.87 -1.04
C VAL A 25 0.54 4.06 -1.54
N ILE A 26 -0.66 4.25 -0.98
CA ILE A 26 -1.88 3.58 -1.44
C ILE A 26 -2.20 3.95 -2.89
N VAL A 27 -2.13 5.24 -3.23
CA VAL A 27 -2.40 5.70 -4.60
C VAL A 27 -1.40 5.10 -5.59
N VAL A 28 -0.11 5.12 -5.26
CA VAL A 28 0.96 4.52 -6.10
C VAL A 28 0.79 3.00 -6.23
N ALA A 29 0.38 2.32 -5.16
CA ALA A 29 0.13 0.89 -5.17
C ALA A 29 -1.11 0.53 -6.03
N ALA A 30 -2.18 1.33 -5.95
CA ALA A 30 -3.37 1.15 -6.77
C ALA A 30 -3.06 1.35 -8.27
N LEU A 31 -2.20 2.32 -8.61
CA LEU A 31 -1.72 2.52 -9.97
C LEU A 31 -0.83 1.35 -10.43
N ASN A 32 0.05 0.83 -9.57
CA ASN A 32 0.83 -0.39 -9.89
C ASN A 32 -0.09 -1.58 -10.16
N LEU A 33 -1.14 -1.77 -9.35
CA LEU A 33 -2.09 -2.86 -9.55
C LEU A 33 -2.87 -2.73 -10.86
N LEU A 34 -3.20 -1.49 -11.27
CA LEU A 34 -3.82 -1.23 -12.57
C LEU A 34 -2.88 -1.57 -13.73
N LEU A 35 -1.60 -1.19 -13.62
CA LEU A 35 -0.56 -1.54 -14.59
C LEU A 35 -0.32 -3.04 -14.64
N ASP A 36 -0.28 -3.71 -13.48
CA ASP A 36 -0.19 -5.17 -13.40
C ASP A 36 -1.37 -5.81 -14.14
N PHE A 37 -2.60 -5.34 -13.94
CA PHE A 37 -3.76 -5.85 -14.68
C PHE A 37 -3.65 -5.66 -16.21
N ASP A 38 -3.20 -4.49 -16.67
CA ASP A 38 -3.02 -4.19 -18.10
C ASP A 38 -1.92 -5.06 -18.73
N LEU A 39 -0.80 -5.25 -18.03
CA LEU A 39 0.27 -6.16 -18.46
C LEU A 39 -0.23 -7.60 -18.62
N ILE A 40 -1.12 -8.02 -17.73
CA ILE A 40 -1.69 -9.37 -17.73
C ILE A 40 -2.69 -9.53 -18.87
N GLU A 41 -3.56 -8.54 -19.08
CA GLU A 41 -4.50 -8.54 -20.20
C GLU A 41 -3.77 -8.58 -21.55
N ASN A 42 -2.71 -7.77 -21.71
CA ASN A 42 -1.88 -7.77 -22.91
C ASN A 42 -1.08 -9.08 -23.07
N GLY A 43 -0.64 -9.70 -21.97
CA GLY A 43 0.00 -11.01 -21.97
C GLY A 43 -0.93 -12.15 -22.42
N VAL A 44 -2.19 -12.14 -21.95
CA VAL A 44 -3.21 -13.11 -22.37
C VAL A 44 -3.61 -12.90 -23.83
N ARG A 45 -3.79 -11.64 -24.27
CA ARG A 45 -4.04 -11.29 -25.69
C ARG A 45 -2.95 -11.77 -26.63
N SER A 46 -1.71 -11.85 -26.14
CA SER A 46 -0.55 -12.35 -26.89
C SER A 46 -0.45 -13.88 -26.92
N GLN A 47 -1.46 -14.62 -26.46
CA GLN A 47 -1.48 -16.08 -26.32
C GLN A 47 -0.28 -16.62 -25.52
N ALA A 48 0.08 -15.95 -24.43
CA ALA A 48 1.11 -16.44 -23.53
C ALA A 48 0.75 -17.84 -22.98
N PRO A 49 1.75 -18.69 -22.68
CA PRO A 49 1.53 -20.06 -22.25
C PRO A 49 0.60 -20.19 -21.03
N LYS A 50 -0.33 -21.16 -21.06
CA LYS A 50 -1.37 -21.38 -20.04
C LYS A 50 -0.85 -21.60 -18.60
N TYR A 51 0.40 -22.02 -18.45
CA TYR A 51 1.04 -22.14 -17.12
C TYR A 51 1.47 -20.78 -16.55
N MET A 52 1.61 -19.73 -17.37
CA MET A 52 1.92 -18.39 -16.87
C MET A 52 0.68 -17.76 -16.24
N GLU A 53 -0.53 -18.08 -16.74
CA GLU A 53 -1.80 -17.58 -16.20
C GLU A 53 -1.94 -17.83 -14.70
N TRP A 54 -1.59 -19.02 -14.21
CA TRP A 54 -1.71 -19.36 -12.79
C TRP A 54 -0.75 -18.55 -11.91
N TYR A 55 0.51 -18.40 -12.35
CA TYR A 55 1.53 -17.66 -11.61
C TYR A 55 1.20 -16.17 -11.56
N THR A 56 0.77 -15.66 -12.70
CA THR A 56 0.30 -14.30 -12.87
C THR A 56 -0.94 -13.99 -12.02
N ALA A 57 -1.93 -14.89 -11.99
CA ALA A 57 -3.11 -14.75 -11.15
C ALA A 57 -2.77 -14.79 -9.63
N MET A 58 -1.82 -15.64 -9.23
CA MET A 58 -1.32 -15.69 -7.85
C MET A 58 -0.63 -14.39 -7.43
N GLY A 59 0.20 -13.82 -8.30
CA GLY A 59 0.84 -12.52 -8.06
C GLY A 59 -0.20 -11.40 -7.90
N LEU A 60 -1.21 -11.39 -8.76
CA LEU A 60 -2.34 -10.45 -8.71
C LEU A 60 -3.14 -10.56 -7.41
N MET A 61 -3.39 -11.79 -6.94
CA MET A 61 -4.07 -12.01 -5.66
C MET A 61 -3.25 -11.46 -4.49
N LEU A 62 -1.93 -11.64 -4.51
CA LEU A 62 -1.06 -11.16 -3.43
C LEU A 62 -1.02 -9.63 -3.38
N THR A 63 -0.93 -8.96 -4.53
CA THR A 63 -0.97 -7.49 -4.60
C THR A 63 -2.32 -6.94 -4.15
N LEU A 64 -3.43 -7.61 -4.50
CA LEU A 64 -4.78 -7.28 -4.00
C LEU A 64 -4.88 -7.37 -2.48
N VAL A 65 -4.46 -8.49 -1.88
CA VAL A 65 -4.51 -8.69 -0.42
C VAL A 65 -3.61 -7.70 0.30
N TRP A 66 -2.41 -7.44 -0.23
CA TRP A 66 -1.49 -6.46 0.34
C TRP A 66 -2.09 -5.06 0.34
N LEU A 67 -2.67 -4.63 -0.79
CA LEU A 67 -3.33 -3.33 -0.93
C LEU A 67 -4.54 -3.20 0.01
N TYR A 68 -5.29 -4.28 0.21
CA TYR A 68 -6.39 -4.33 1.17
C TYR A 68 -5.91 -4.06 2.60
N LEU A 69 -4.84 -4.72 3.05
CA LEU A 69 -4.27 -4.49 4.38
C LEU A 69 -3.72 -3.06 4.54
N GLU A 70 -3.13 -2.51 3.48
CA GLU A 70 -2.61 -1.14 3.48
C GLU A 70 -3.74 -0.11 3.62
N ILE A 71 -4.86 -0.30 2.92
CA ILE A 71 -6.07 0.53 3.09
C ILE A 71 -6.61 0.41 4.51
N LEU A 72 -6.70 -0.80 5.07
CA LEU A 72 -7.13 -0.97 6.46
C LEU A 72 -6.21 -0.23 7.44
N ARG A 73 -4.89 -0.28 7.21
CA ARG A 73 -3.91 0.45 8.01
C ARG A 73 -4.10 1.97 7.89
N PHE A 74 -4.35 2.47 6.69
CA PHE A 74 -4.64 3.89 6.47
C PHE A 74 -5.92 4.36 7.16
N VAL A 75 -7.00 3.60 7.03
CA VAL A 75 -8.26 3.87 7.73
C VAL A 75 -8.05 3.86 9.25
N SER A 76 -7.20 2.96 9.77
CA SER A 76 -6.89 2.90 11.20
C SER A 76 -6.17 4.16 11.71
N TYR A 77 -5.33 4.81 10.89
CA TYR A 77 -4.72 6.09 11.26
C TYR A 77 -5.74 7.22 11.34
N PHE A 78 -6.77 7.22 10.48
CA PHE A 78 -7.87 8.17 10.57
C PHE A 78 -8.72 7.92 11.83
N THR A 79 -9.03 6.67 12.16
CA THR A 79 -9.85 6.32 13.33
C THR A 79 -9.13 6.54 14.67
N LYS A 80 -7.79 6.45 14.71
CA LYS A 80 -7.00 6.62 15.95
C LYS A 80 -6.80 8.10 16.35
N ASN A 81 -7.30 9.03 15.55
CA ASN A 81 -7.13 10.47 15.76
C ASN A 81 -8.36 11.14 16.43
N ASP A 82 -9.31 10.34 16.94
CA ASP A 82 -10.33 10.69 17.94
C ASP A 82 -10.02 10.01 19.29
#